data_AF-A0A6S6SC28-F1
#
_entry.id   AF-A0A6S6SC28-F1
#
_cell.length_a   1.000
_cell.length_b   1.000
_cell.length_c   1.000
_cell.angle_alpha   90.00
_cell.angle_beta   90.00
_cell.angle_gamma   90.00
#
_symmetry.space_group_name_H-M   'P 1'
#
loop_
_entity.id
_entity.type
_entity.pdbx_description
1 polymer ?
#
loop_
_entity_poly.entity_id
_entity_poly.type
_entity_poly.pdbx_seq_one_letter_code
_entity_poly.pdbx_strand_id
1 'polypeptide(L)'
;MTRASKEKARIYREATKDMNEDDKKNYDLLLELQNRFDSLWRKLHCELFQEEYDFMYDEIVDAKRRQRGENPMSKEYIEKMDKKRESLGFLPLKPNGEREKTDNTIEYCKKLITKELDYKAMYLKEK
;
A
#
# COMPACT_ATOMS: atom_id res chain seq x y z
N MET A 1 -20.54 5.44 19.07
CA MET A 1 -19.27 5.91 18.45
C MET A 1 -18.09 5.07 18.93
N THR A 2 -17.30 4.50 18.02
CA THR A 2 -16.07 3.75 18.32
C THR A 2 -14.94 4.68 18.77
N ARG A 3 -13.88 4.15 19.42
CA ARG A 3 -12.68 4.94 19.80
C ARG A 3 -12.10 5.70 18.61
N ALA A 4 -11.99 5.04 17.45
CA ALA A 4 -11.49 5.65 16.22
C ALA A 4 -12.36 6.82 15.73
N SER A 5 -13.70 6.69 15.79
CA SER A 5 -14.60 7.78 15.39
C SER A 5 -14.52 9.00 16.34
N LYS A 6 -14.33 8.77 17.64
CA LYS A 6 -14.12 9.85 18.62
C LYS A 6 -12.81 10.60 18.35
N GLU A 7 -11.75 9.86 18.03
CA GLU A 7 -10.45 10.45 17.73
C GLU A 7 -10.47 11.28 16.45
N LYS A 8 -11.09 10.78 15.37
CA LYS A 8 -11.27 11.55 14.13
C LYS A 8 -12.05 12.85 14.38
N ALA A 9 -13.12 12.80 15.17
CA ALA A 9 -13.88 14.00 15.52
C ALA A 9 -13.06 15.00 16.34
N ARG A 10 -12.18 14.53 17.23
CA ARG A 10 -11.27 15.39 17.99
C ARG A 10 -10.27 16.09 17.07
N ILE A 11 -9.61 15.33 16.18
CA ILE A 11 -8.65 15.86 15.21
C ILE A 11 -9.30 16.90 14.31
N TYR A 12 -10.50 16.61 13.80
CA TYR A 12 -11.26 17.55 12.97
C TYR A 12 -11.54 18.86 13.71
N ARG A 13 -12.11 18.78 14.92
CA ARG A 13 -12.44 19.98 15.72
C ARG A 13 -11.22 20.86 15.99
N GLU A 14 -10.07 20.23 16.27
CA GLU A 14 -8.82 20.94 16.47
C GLU A 14 -8.36 21.63 15.18
N ALA A 15 -8.39 20.92 14.05
CA ALA A 15 -7.99 21.45 12.75
C ALA A 15 -8.89 22.59 12.27
N THR A 16 -10.20 22.57 12.59
CA THR A 16 -11.18 23.55 12.12
C THR A 16 -11.53 24.63 13.13
N LYS A 17 -10.84 24.70 14.28
CA LYS A 17 -11.23 25.52 15.43
C LYS A 17 -11.37 27.00 15.09
N ASP A 18 -10.43 27.52 14.30
CA ASP A 18 -10.33 28.95 13.95
C ASP A 18 -10.69 29.23 12.48
N MET A 19 -11.26 28.25 11.77
CA MET A 19 -11.67 28.37 10.37
C MET A 19 -13.05 29.04 10.27
N ASN A 20 -13.22 29.92 9.27
CA ASN A 20 -14.56 30.39 8.90
C ASN A 20 -15.34 29.29 8.16
N GLU A 21 -16.62 29.53 7.88
CA GLU A 21 -17.49 28.52 7.25
C GLU A 21 -17.05 28.12 5.83
N ASP A 22 -16.45 29.03 5.05
CA ASP A 22 -15.98 28.69 3.71
C ASP A 22 -14.66 27.92 3.77
N ASP A 23 -13.76 28.25 4.70
CA ASP A 23 -12.53 27.49 4.97
C ASP A 23 -12.85 26.07 5.46
N LYS A 24 -13.87 25.89 6.31
CA LYS A 24 -14.34 24.56 6.72
C LYS A 24 -14.85 23.74 5.54
N LYS A 25 -15.66 24.34 4.64
CA LYS A 25 -16.12 23.65 3.42
C LYS A 25 -14.95 23.25 2.52
N ASN A 26 -13.96 24.14 2.36
CA ASN A 26 -12.75 23.84 1.60
C ASN A 26 -11.95 22.70 2.26
N TYR A 27 -11.84 22.71 3.58
CA TYR A 27 -11.18 21.64 4.34
C TYR A 27 -11.90 20.30 4.21
N ASP A 28 -13.24 20.29 4.27
CA ASP A 28 -14.05 19.10 4.05
C ASP A 28 -13.85 18.53 2.64
N LEU A 29 -13.80 19.40 1.62
CA LEU A 29 -13.51 19.01 0.24
C LEU A 29 -12.10 18.40 0.11
N LEU A 30 -11.09 19.00 0.76
CA LEU A 30 -9.73 18.46 0.78
C LEU A 30 -9.68 17.08 1.45
N LEU A 31 -10.37 16.90 2.57
CA LEU A 31 -10.50 15.60 3.25
C LEU A 31 -11.17 14.56 2.36
N GLU A 32 -12.23 14.93 1.63
CA GLU A 32 -12.90 14.03 0.71
C GLU A 32 -11.98 13.62 -0.44
N LEU A 33 -11.27 14.57 -1.05
CA LEU A 33 -10.29 14.30 -2.10
C LEU A 33 -9.16 13.38 -1.59
N GLN A 34 -8.63 13.65 -0.40
CA GLN A 34 -7.61 12.81 0.23
C GLN A 34 -8.13 11.38 0.47
N ASN A 35 -9.35 11.22 0.97
CA ASN A 35 -9.94 9.90 1.20
C ASN A 35 -10.15 9.13 -0.12
N ARG A 36 -10.58 9.82 -1.18
CA ARG A 36 -10.72 9.22 -2.52
C ARG A 36 -9.36 8.79 -3.06
N PHE A 37 -8.35 9.64 -2.97
CA PHE A 37 -6.98 9.31 -3.37
C PHE A 37 -6.43 8.13 -2.57
N ASP A 38 -6.66 8.11 -1.25
CA ASP A 38 -6.25 7.01 -0.38
C ASP A 38 -6.92 5.69 -0.74
N SER A 39 -8.21 5.73 -1.10
CA SER A 39 -8.92 4.55 -1.58
C SER A 39 -8.32 4.02 -2.87
N LEU A 40 -7.95 4.90 -3.81
CA LEU A 40 -7.39 4.51 -5.10
C LEU A 40 -6.02 3.85 -4.94
N TRP A 41 -5.07 4.47 -4.23
CA TRP A 41 -3.73 3.88 -4.14
C TRP A 41 -3.73 2.58 -3.33
N ARG A 42 -4.62 2.45 -2.33
CA ARG A 42 -4.76 1.18 -1.58
C ARG A 42 -5.26 0.05 -2.47
N LYS A 43 -6.28 0.29 -3.28
CA LYS A 43 -6.77 -0.72 -4.23
C LYS A 43 -5.68 -1.14 -5.21
N LEU A 44 -5.00 -0.16 -5.79
CA LEU A 44 -3.90 -0.41 -6.73
C LEU A 44 -2.75 -1.18 -6.06
N HIS A 45 -2.41 -0.84 -4.81
CA HIS A 45 -1.36 -1.53 -4.07
C HIS A 45 -1.74 -2.97 -3.75
N CYS A 46 -3.00 -3.23 -3.33
CA CYS A 46 -3.48 -4.59 -3.15
C CYS A 46 -3.47 -5.41 -4.46
N GLU A 47 -3.70 -4.80 -5.63
CA GLU A 47 -3.65 -5.49 -6.92
C GLU A 47 -2.22 -5.75 -7.39
N LEU A 48 -1.34 -4.74 -7.31
CA LEU A 48 0.02 -4.81 -7.82
C LEU A 48 0.98 -5.54 -6.87
N PHE A 49 0.74 -5.47 -5.57
CA PHE A 49 1.62 -5.98 -4.52
C PHE A 49 0.86 -6.85 -3.50
N GLN A 50 -0.09 -7.65 -3.98
CA GLN A 50 -0.88 -8.58 -3.14
C GLN A 50 0.01 -9.45 -2.24
N GLU A 51 1.21 -9.80 -2.71
CA GLU A 51 2.15 -10.66 -2.00
C GLU A 51 2.64 -10.05 -0.68
N GLU A 52 2.59 -8.72 -0.55
CA GLU A 52 2.94 -8.03 0.70
C GLU A 52 1.90 -8.25 1.82
N TYR A 53 0.77 -8.86 1.50
CA TYR A 53 -0.31 -9.17 2.43
C TYR A 53 -0.52 -10.67 2.67
N ASP A 54 0.26 -11.54 2.01
CA ASP A 54 0.05 -12.99 2.09
C ASP A 54 0.16 -13.53 3.52
N PHE A 55 1.01 -12.91 4.36
CA PHE A 55 1.16 -13.28 5.77
C PHE A 55 -0.10 -13.03 6.61
N MET A 56 -1.05 -12.19 6.14
CA MET A 56 -2.27 -11.88 6.90
C MET A 56 -3.18 -13.09 7.07
N TYR A 57 -3.01 -14.12 6.25
CA TYR A 57 -3.75 -15.37 6.31
C TYR A 57 -2.90 -16.54 6.81
N ASP A 58 -1.69 -16.28 7.33
CA ASP A 58 -0.85 -17.32 7.89
C ASP A 58 -1.54 -17.98 9.10
N GLU A 59 -1.55 -19.31 9.10
CA GLU A 59 -1.79 -20.04 10.33
C GLU A 59 -0.57 -19.92 11.27
N ILE A 60 -0.74 -20.33 12.54
CA ILE A 60 0.35 -20.30 13.54
C ILE A 60 1.59 -21.06 13.05
N VAL A 61 1.40 -22.14 12.28
CA VAL A 61 2.51 -22.94 11.73
C VAL A 61 3.29 -22.14 10.68
N ASP A 62 2.59 -21.47 9.77
CA ASP A 62 3.20 -20.66 8.71
C ASP A 62 3.93 -19.45 9.27
N ALA A 63 3.33 -18.75 10.24
CA ALA A 63 3.97 -17.65 10.93
C ALA A 63 5.29 -18.08 11.61
N LYS A 64 5.31 -19.26 12.23
CA LYS A 64 6.53 -19.83 12.84
C LYS A 64 7.57 -20.22 11.80
N ARG A 65 7.18 -20.67 10.61
CA ARG A 65 8.10 -20.94 9.49
C ARG A 65 8.75 -19.66 9.01
N ARG A 66 7.98 -18.59 8.79
CA ARG A 66 8.51 -17.27 8.41
C ARG A 66 9.49 -16.70 9.43
N GLN A 67 9.22 -16.87 10.72
CA GLN A 67 10.15 -16.47 11.80
C GLN A 67 11.51 -17.18 11.73
N ARG A 68 11.58 -18.38 11.16
CA ARG A 68 12.83 -19.10 10.91
C ARG A 68 13.48 -18.75 9.57
N GLY A 69 12.91 -17.82 8.81
CA GLY A 69 13.40 -17.46 7.47
C GLY A 69 12.88 -18.35 6.35
N GLU A 70 11.85 -19.16 6.60
CA GLU A 70 11.24 -20.04 5.60
C GLU A 70 9.96 -19.42 5.03
N ASN A 71 9.87 -19.27 3.70
CA ASN A 71 8.63 -18.87 3.04
C ASN A 71 7.72 -20.11 2.88
N PRO A 72 6.51 -20.13 3.47
CA PRO A 72 5.57 -21.24 3.35
C PRO A 72 4.92 -21.35 1.96
N MET A 73 5.05 -20.32 1.12
CA MET A 73 4.45 -20.26 -0.22
C MET A 73 5.18 -21.15 -1.23
N SER A 74 4.49 -21.52 -2.32
CA SER A 74 5.10 -22.36 -3.36
C SER A 74 6.22 -21.61 -4.09
N LYS A 75 7.22 -22.37 -4.54
CA LYS A 75 8.36 -21.81 -5.27
C LYS A 75 7.93 -21.11 -6.55
N GLU A 76 6.99 -21.69 -7.28
CA GLU A 76 6.46 -21.11 -8.53
C GLU A 76 5.77 -19.78 -8.29
N TYR A 77 5.06 -19.64 -7.16
CA TYR A 77 4.41 -18.38 -6.80
C TYR A 77 5.43 -17.31 -6.45
N ILE A 78 6.45 -17.66 -5.66
CA ILE A 78 7.55 -16.75 -5.28
C ILE A 78 8.27 -16.26 -6.54
N GLU A 79 8.70 -17.17 -7.42
CA GLU A 79 9.38 -16.81 -8.68
C GLU A 79 8.52 -15.91 -9.58
N LYS A 80 7.21 -16.14 -9.63
CA LYS A 80 6.27 -15.28 -10.38
C LYS A 80 6.20 -13.88 -9.78
N MET A 81 6.12 -13.76 -8.46
CA MET A 81 6.04 -12.46 -7.78
C MET A 81 7.37 -11.72 -7.85
N ASP A 82 8.50 -12.41 -7.70
CA ASP A 82 9.83 -11.81 -7.83
C ASP A 82 10.04 -11.21 -9.22
N LYS A 83 9.73 -11.95 -10.29
CA LYS A 83 9.77 -11.41 -11.66
C LYS A 83 8.88 -10.19 -11.85
N LYS A 84 7.68 -10.21 -11.27
CA LYS A 84 6.77 -9.05 -11.28
C LYS A 84 7.42 -7.86 -10.58
N ARG A 85 7.99 -8.06 -9.38
CA ARG A 85 8.67 -6.99 -8.62
C ARG A 85 9.85 -6.42 -9.39
N GLU A 86 10.70 -7.28 -9.96
CA GLU A 86 11.83 -6.89 -10.79
C GLU A 86 11.40 -6.05 -12.01
N SER A 87 10.35 -6.46 -12.71
CA SER A 87 9.80 -5.70 -13.86
C SER A 87 9.26 -4.32 -13.48
N LEU A 88 8.93 -4.11 -12.21
CA LEU A 88 8.47 -2.84 -11.65
C LEU A 88 9.61 -2.04 -10.98
N GLY A 89 10.85 -2.56 -11.02
CA GLY A 89 12.04 -1.93 -10.43
C GLY A 89 12.22 -2.19 -8.93
N PHE A 90 11.59 -3.22 -8.37
CA PHE A 90 11.69 -3.60 -6.96
C PHE A 90 12.55 -4.84 -6.76
N LEU A 91 13.06 -4.98 -5.53
CA LEU A 91 13.80 -6.17 -5.13
C LEU A 91 12.86 -7.38 -4.97
N PRO A 92 13.37 -8.61 -5.21
CA PRO A 92 12.68 -9.85 -4.85
C PRO A 92 12.27 -9.90 -3.38
N LEU A 93 11.34 -10.79 -3.05
CA LEU A 93 10.97 -11.05 -1.67
C LEU A 93 12.15 -11.67 -0.90
N LYS A 94 12.19 -11.41 0.41
CA LYS A 94 13.11 -12.07 1.33
C LYS A 94 12.83 -13.57 1.43
N PRO A 95 13.78 -14.35 1.96
CA PRO A 95 13.57 -15.77 2.22
C PRO A 95 12.35 -16.10 3.10
N ASN A 96 11.90 -15.19 3.96
CA ASN A 96 10.69 -15.35 4.78
C ASN A 96 9.38 -14.93 4.05
N GLY A 97 9.48 -14.48 2.80
CA GLY A 97 8.37 -13.98 1.99
C GLY A 97 7.92 -12.56 2.30
N GLU A 98 8.67 -11.81 3.12
CA GLU A 98 8.41 -10.38 3.32
C GLU A 98 9.15 -9.53 2.28
N ARG A 99 8.65 -8.33 2.02
CA ARG A 99 9.32 -7.34 1.17
C ARG A 99 10.59 -6.76 1.82
N GLU A 100 11.42 -6.11 1.01
CA GLU A 100 12.51 -5.30 1.55
C GLU A 100 11.99 -4.05 2.25
N LYS A 101 12.67 -3.64 3.34
CA LYS A 101 12.27 -2.45 4.11
C LYS A 101 12.45 -1.16 3.31
N THR A 102 13.41 -1.16 2.39
CA THR A 102 13.71 -0.05 1.48
C THR A 102 12.69 0.08 0.36
N ASP A 103 11.88 -0.95 0.10
CA ASP A 103 10.87 -0.90 -0.96
C ASP A 103 9.74 0.05 -0.57
N ASN A 104 9.50 1.07 -1.40
CA ASN A 104 8.38 2.00 -1.19
C ASN A 104 7.26 1.77 -2.22
N THR A 105 6.70 0.57 -2.22
CA THR A 105 5.63 0.13 -3.14
C THR A 105 4.35 0.96 -3.01
N ILE A 106 4.08 1.51 -1.82
CA ILE A 106 2.99 2.47 -1.59
C ILE A 106 3.22 3.77 -2.35
N GLU A 107 4.42 4.36 -2.24
CA GLU A 107 4.77 5.59 -2.96
C GLU A 107 4.71 5.37 -4.47
N TYR A 108 5.15 4.21 -4.96
CA TYR A 108 5.02 3.84 -6.36
C TYR A 108 3.56 3.85 -6.83
N CYS A 109 2.64 3.24 -6.08
CA CYS A 109 1.21 3.26 -6.41
C CYS A 109 0.64 4.69 -6.41
N LYS A 110 1.06 5.53 -5.46
CA LYS A 110 0.66 6.95 -5.43
C LYS A 110 1.13 7.69 -6.67
N LYS A 111 2.40 7.52 -7.06
CA LYS A 111 3.01 8.14 -8.24
C LYS A 111 2.40 7.67 -9.56
N LEU A 112 1.94 6.42 -9.63
CA LEU A 112 1.16 5.93 -10.77
C LEU A 112 -0.18 6.67 -10.90
N ILE A 113 -0.89 6.90 -9.79
CA ILE A 113 -2.18 7.61 -9.80
C ILE A 113 -1.99 9.09 -10.13
N THR A 114 -0.95 9.74 -9.60
CA THR A 114 -0.62 11.13 -9.92
C THR A 114 0.01 11.30 -11.30
N LYS A 115 0.29 10.19 -12.01
CA LYS A 115 0.97 10.15 -13.32
C LYS A 115 2.38 10.74 -13.31
N GLU A 116 3.02 10.77 -12.15
CA GLU A 116 4.46 11.03 -12.04
C GLU A 116 5.28 9.86 -12.60
N LEU A 117 4.66 8.68 -12.69
CA LEU A 117 5.22 7.48 -13.32
C LEU A 117 4.27 6.96 -14.41
N ASP A 118 4.85 6.50 -15.53
CA ASP A 118 4.11 5.83 -16.60
C ASP A 118 4.32 4.32 -16.54
N TYR A 119 3.29 3.60 -16.10
CA TYR A 119 3.28 2.14 -16.00
C TYR A 119 3.57 1.45 -17.34
N LYS A 120 3.05 1.97 -18.46
CA LYS A 120 3.22 1.34 -19.79
C LYS A 120 4.64 1.50 -20.32
N ALA A 121 5.28 2.64 -20.04
CA ALA A 121 6.66 2.88 -20.44
C ALA A 121 7.67 1.97 -19.72
N MET A 122 7.30 1.45 -18.54
CA MET A 122 8.14 0.55 -17.74
C MET A 122 7.88 -0.93 -18.05
N TYR A 123 6.60 -1.33 -18.16
CA TYR A 123 6.23 -2.74 -18.32
C TYR A 123 6.38 -3.29 -19.76
N LEU A 124 6.57 -2.42 -20.76
CA LEU A 124 6.69 -2.80 -22.18
C LEU A 124 8.11 -2.70 -22.76
N LYS A 125 9.13 -2.43 -21.94
CA LYS A 125 10.53 -2.41 -22.39
C LYS A 125 11.18 -3.80 -22.52
N GLU A 126 10.48 -4.86 -22.10
CA GLU A 126 10.98 -6.24 -22.15
C GLU A 126 10.10 -7.16 -23.01
N LYS A 127 9.80 -6.74 -24.24
CA LYS A 127 9.32 -7.64 -25.28
C LYS A 127 10.22 -7.57 -26.51
#